data_AF-A0A9D1EU52-F1
#
_entry.id   AF-A0A9D1EU52-F1
#
_cell.length_a   1.000
_cell.length_b   1.000
_cell.length_c   1.000
_cell.angle_alpha   90.00
_cell.angle_beta   90.00
_cell.angle_gamma   90.00
#
_symmetry.space_group_name_H-M   'P 1'
#
loop_
_entity.id
_entity.type
_entity.pdbx_description
1 polymer ?
#
loop_
_entity_poly.entity_id
_entity_poly.type
_entity_poly.pdbx_seq_one_letter_code
_entity_poly.pdbx_strand_id
1 'polypeptide(L)'
;MKSTVIPKQKPISKEKVKEVLDIMDVAHAFSGEINERPRQPLILCPFHNDRHLGSCRVYRDANTFYCESCQTGGDVLKLASGYMEIPLSDMNELLEAIVSTFGIFRESVEVDSNRRPSIHKKDLLSAEEYQLLNAGKEYFEIPVEFDTFEFEDDCIEYWPVRYQKIYFRNLALKDPQEHDWVICAITRTRWFESKKYIAECYRDNRMDQCSFTIELVKLWEDLLYKAVLNKRTYHEEMAARKRDLKEMLAEEGIWPIEEKILKGA
;
A
#
# COMPACT_ATOMS: atom_id res chain seq x y z
N MET A 1 27.18 -20.91 -16.83
CA MET A 1 27.19 -19.44 -16.95
C MET A 1 26.52 -18.88 -15.71
N LYS A 2 27.23 -18.09 -14.88
CA LYS A 2 26.64 -17.50 -13.67
C LYS A 2 25.71 -16.37 -14.11
N SER A 3 24.41 -16.57 -13.90
CA SER A 3 23.40 -15.51 -14.10
C SER A 3 23.78 -14.33 -13.21
N THR A 4 24.14 -13.21 -13.83
CA THR A 4 24.48 -11.98 -13.14
C THR A 4 23.15 -11.37 -12.69
N VAL A 5 22.76 -11.67 -11.46
CA VAL A 5 21.62 -11.01 -10.81
C VAL A 5 22.02 -9.54 -10.64
N ILE A 6 21.52 -8.67 -11.52
CA ILE A 6 21.65 -7.23 -11.36
C ILE A 6 20.89 -6.88 -10.08
N PRO A 7 21.55 -6.34 -9.03
CA PRO A 7 20.85 -5.97 -7.82
C PRO A 7 19.81 -4.91 -8.17
N LYS A 8 18.54 -5.17 -7.81
CA LYS A 8 17.47 -4.16 -7.90
C LYS A 8 17.93 -2.93 -7.11
N GLN A 9 18.03 -1.79 -7.80
CA GLN A 9 18.36 -0.52 -7.16
C GLN A 9 17.33 -0.20 -6.09
N LYS A 10 17.77 0.37 -4.96
CA LYS A 10 16.86 0.74 -3.88
C LYS A 10 15.95 1.90 -4.35
N PRO A 11 14.68 1.92 -3.90
CA PRO A 11 13.78 3.03 -4.21
C PRO A 11 14.27 4.32 -3.54
N ILE A 12 13.97 5.45 -4.16
CA ILE A 12 14.26 6.80 -3.63
C ILE A 12 13.17 7.18 -2.63
N SER A 13 13.56 7.74 -1.47
CA SER A 13 12.63 8.28 -0.47
C SER A 13 12.18 9.68 -0.87
N LYS A 14 10.86 9.85 -0.98
CA LYS A 14 10.22 11.16 -1.21
C LYS A 14 10.63 12.18 -0.15
N GLU A 15 10.67 11.77 1.12
CA GLU A 15 10.95 12.62 2.27
C GLU A 15 12.38 13.13 2.21
N LYS A 16 13.34 12.24 1.96
CA LYS A 16 14.75 12.61 1.83
C LYS A 16 14.99 13.55 0.65
N VAL A 17 14.31 13.34 -0.49
CA VAL A 17 14.38 14.29 -1.62
C VAL A 17 13.83 15.66 -1.21
N LYS A 18 12.71 15.73 -0.47
CA LYS A 18 12.16 17.01 0.02
C LYS A 18 13.07 17.74 1.01
N GLU A 19 13.90 17.01 1.77
CA GLU A 19 14.84 17.58 2.72
C GLU A 19 16.05 18.25 2.03
N VAL A 20 16.44 17.75 0.85
CA VAL A 20 17.62 18.24 0.12
C VAL A 20 17.28 19.15 -1.07
N LEU A 21 16.06 19.07 -1.61
CA LEU A 21 15.64 19.82 -2.79
C LEU A 21 15.02 21.16 -2.39
N ASP A 22 15.67 22.25 -2.82
CA ASP A 22 15.15 23.62 -2.67
C ASP A 22 14.17 23.95 -3.80
N ILE A 23 13.02 24.51 -3.45
CA ILE A 23 12.02 24.97 -4.41
C ILE A 23 12.52 26.10 -5.32
N MET A 24 13.47 26.91 -4.85
CA MET A 24 14.11 27.91 -5.68
C MET A 24 15.01 27.27 -6.74
N ASP A 25 15.70 26.17 -6.46
CA ASP A 25 16.49 25.46 -7.47
C ASP A 25 15.59 24.93 -8.58
N VAL A 26 14.41 24.39 -8.23
CA VAL A 26 13.40 23.97 -9.20
C VAL A 26 12.90 25.14 -10.02
N ALA A 27 12.58 26.27 -9.38
CA ALA A 27 12.15 27.47 -10.08
C ALA A 27 13.22 27.96 -11.06
N HIS A 28 14.48 28.06 -10.62
CA HIS A 28 15.62 28.49 -11.44
C HIS A 28 15.86 27.60 -12.66
N ALA A 29 15.66 26.29 -12.50
CA ALA A 29 15.84 25.34 -13.58
C ALA A 29 14.75 25.47 -14.67
N PHE A 30 13.50 25.76 -14.29
CA PHE A 30 12.36 25.54 -15.19
C PHE A 30 11.41 26.73 -15.41
N SER A 31 11.33 27.70 -14.50
CA SER A 31 10.36 28.81 -14.59
C SER A 31 10.55 29.70 -15.82
N GLY A 32 11.76 29.72 -16.39
CA GLY A 32 12.15 30.59 -17.51
C GLY A 32 12.35 32.06 -17.09
N GLU A 33 11.41 32.62 -16.34
CA GLU A 33 11.48 33.97 -15.75
C GLU A 33 11.20 33.93 -14.25
N ILE A 34 11.94 34.70 -13.45
CA ILE A 34 11.80 34.77 -11.99
C ILE A 34 12.06 36.21 -11.52
N ASN A 35 11.24 36.70 -10.60
CA ASN A 35 11.47 37.96 -9.89
C ASN A 35 11.63 37.73 -8.39
N GLU A 36 12.86 37.84 -7.92
CA GLU A 36 13.22 37.64 -6.51
C GLU A 36 13.24 38.93 -5.66
N ARG A 37 12.96 40.10 -6.26
CA ARG A 37 12.95 41.37 -5.51
C ARG A 37 11.91 41.39 -4.38
N PRO A 38 10.69 40.87 -4.55
CA PRO A 38 9.72 40.80 -3.47
C PRO A 38 10.14 39.78 -2.40
N ARG A 39 9.61 39.94 -1.17
CA ARG A 39 9.83 39.00 -0.07
C ARG A 39 9.50 37.54 -0.44
N GLN A 40 8.48 37.36 -1.27
CA GLN A 40 8.10 36.07 -1.84
C GLN A 40 8.40 36.15 -3.34
N PRO A 41 9.41 35.41 -3.84
CA PRO A 41 9.74 35.40 -5.25
C PRO A 41 8.54 35.04 -6.12
N LEU A 42 8.47 35.64 -7.29
CA LEU A 42 7.46 35.36 -8.29
C LEU A 42 8.05 34.50 -9.41
N ILE A 43 7.31 33.48 -9.82
CA ILE A 43 7.64 32.54 -10.89
C ILE A 43 6.48 32.46 -11.88
N LEU A 44 6.71 31.86 -13.06
CA LEU A 44 5.61 31.49 -13.96
C LEU A 44 4.96 30.20 -13.44
N CYS A 45 3.64 30.12 -13.42
CA CYS A 45 2.97 28.91 -12.95
C CYS A 45 2.99 27.80 -14.02
N PRO A 46 3.46 26.57 -13.72
CA PRO A 46 3.41 25.47 -14.69
C PRO A 46 2.02 24.82 -14.84
N PHE A 47 1.05 25.16 -13.98
CA PHE A 47 -0.27 24.52 -13.95
C PHE A 47 -1.33 25.22 -14.81
N HIS A 48 -0.96 26.33 -15.45
CA HIS A 48 -1.76 26.99 -16.46
C HIS A 48 -0.84 27.69 -17.44
N ASN A 49 -1.38 28.20 -18.55
CA ASN A 49 -0.62 28.97 -19.53
C ASN A 49 -0.30 30.36 -18.99
N ASP A 50 0.62 30.43 -18.03
CA ASP A 50 1.07 31.67 -17.41
C ASP A 50 2.13 32.33 -18.30
N ARG A 51 1.95 33.63 -18.56
CA ARG A 51 2.86 34.42 -19.40
C ARG A 51 3.42 35.63 -18.68
N HIS A 52 3.00 35.88 -17.44
CA HIS A 52 3.34 37.09 -16.71
C HIS A 52 3.63 36.79 -15.25
N LEU A 53 4.78 37.26 -14.78
CA LEU A 53 5.10 37.23 -13.35
C LEU A 53 4.09 38.08 -12.57
N GLY A 54 3.38 37.44 -11.64
CA GLY A 54 2.43 38.13 -10.76
C GLY A 54 1.45 37.21 -10.04
N SER A 55 1.19 36.03 -10.59
CA SER A 55 0.21 35.09 -10.04
C SER A 55 0.81 34.09 -9.05
N CYS A 56 2.04 33.63 -9.29
CA CYS A 56 2.62 32.47 -8.61
C CYS A 56 3.79 32.86 -7.71
N ARG A 57 3.60 32.68 -6.40
CA ARG A 57 4.55 33.04 -5.34
C ARG A 57 5.24 31.80 -4.80
N VAL A 58 6.52 31.97 -4.45
CA VAL A 58 7.33 30.97 -3.76
C VAL A 58 7.56 31.40 -2.31
N TYR A 59 7.34 30.48 -1.39
CA TYR A 59 7.54 30.64 0.05
C TYR A 59 8.77 29.83 0.46
N ARG A 60 9.94 30.47 0.42
CA ARG A 60 11.25 29.85 0.73
C ARG A 60 11.24 29.15 2.09
N ASP A 61 10.74 29.84 3.12
CA ASP A 61 10.72 29.33 4.50
C ASP A 61 9.96 28.00 4.65
N ALA A 62 8.94 27.78 3.82
CA ALA A 62 8.09 26.59 3.87
C ALA A 62 8.41 25.57 2.77
N ASN A 63 9.31 25.90 1.84
CA ASN A 63 9.59 25.12 0.64
C ASN A 63 8.31 24.81 -0.19
N THR A 64 7.42 25.81 -0.31
CA THR A 64 6.10 25.70 -0.99
C THR A 64 5.85 26.82 -1.99
N PHE A 65 4.87 26.63 -2.86
CA PHE A 65 4.38 27.66 -3.79
C PHE A 65 2.85 27.78 -3.75
N TYR A 66 2.34 28.91 -4.22
CA TYR A 66 0.92 29.13 -4.45
C TYR A 66 0.70 30.08 -5.61
N CYS A 67 -0.20 29.71 -6.53
CA CYS A 67 -0.67 30.55 -7.62
C CYS A 67 -2.07 31.07 -7.35
N GLU A 68 -2.22 32.39 -7.26
CA GLU A 68 -3.49 33.06 -7.02
C GLU A 68 -4.46 32.94 -8.21
N SER A 69 -3.93 32.84 -9.44
CA SER A 69 -4.77 32.79 -10.66
C SER A 69 -5.45 31.43 -10.88
N CYS A 70 -4.74 30.32 -10.64
CA CYS A 70 -5.29 28.96 -10.80
C CYS A 70 -5.57 28.25 -9.47
N GLN A 71 -5.31 28.90 -8.34
CA GLN A 71 -5.46 28.38 -6.97
C GLN A 71 -4.64 27.10 -6.68
N THR A 72 -3.67 26.79 -7.54
CA THR A 72 -2.78 25.64 -7.32
C THR A 72 -1.66 26.04 -6.39
N GLY A 73 -1.51 25.29 -5.30
CA GLY A 73 -0.33 25.32 -4.44
C GLY A 73 0.14 23.92 -4.07
N GLY A 74 1.32 23.85 -3.49
CA GLY A 74 1.92 22.61 -3.03
C GLY A 74 3.37 22.76 -2.59
N ASP A 75 4.00 21.62 -2.36
CA ASP A 75 5.43 21.52 -2.05
C ASP A 75 6.30 21.52 -3.31
N VAL A 76 7.61 21.49 -3.09
CA VAL A 76 8.63 21.43 -4.14
C VAL A 76 8.43 20.29 -5.15
N LEU A 77 7.92 19.13 -4.72
CA LEU A 77 7.69 17.99 -5.61
C LEU A 77 6.51 18.22 -6.53
N LYS A 78 5.42 18.82 -6.02
CA LYS A 78 4.32 19.24 -6.87
C LYS A 78 4.80 20.27 -7.88
N LEU A 79 5.60 21.25 -7.48
CA LEU A 79 6.13 22.24 -8.42
C LEU A 79 6.97 21.58 -9.53
N ALA A 80 7.90 20.69 -9.16
CA ALA A 80 8.72 19.92 -10.11
C ALA A 80 7.86 19.07 -11.06
N SER A 81 6.83 18.39 -10.54
CA SER A 81 5.86 17.63 -11.33
C SER A 81 5.18 18.48 -12.41
N GLY A 82 4.80 19.72 -12.08
CA GLY A 82 4.22 20.65 -13.05
C GLY A 82 5.19 21.01 -14.17
N TYR A 83 6.44 21.33 -13.83
CA TYR A 83 7.46 21.74 -14.82
C TYR A 83 8.00 20.60 -15.68
N MET A 84 8.17 19.42 -15.09
CA MET A 84 8.68 18.23 -15.79
C MET A 84 7.59 17.49 -16.56
N GLU A 85 6.32 17.91 -16.42
CA GLU A 85 5.14 17.24 -17.00
C GLU A 85 4.98 15.78 -16.57
N ILE A 86 5.54 15.40 -15.41
CA ILE A 86 5.42 14.06 -14.82
C ILE A 86 4.34 14.10 -13.73
N PRO A 87 3.24 13.35 -13.83
CA PRO A 87 2.16 13.42 -12.85
C PRO A 87 2.56 12.83 -11.50
N LEU A 88 2.02 13.38 -10.40
CA LEU A 88 2.24 12.86 -9.04
C LEU A 88 1.76 11.41 -8.83
N SER A 89 0.97 10.84 -9.76
CA SER A 89 0.64 9.42 -9.73
C SER A 89 1.84 8.53 -10.09
N ASP A 90 2.81 9.06 -10.85
CA ASP A 90 4.07 8.38 -11.18
C ASP A 90 5.24 8.93 -10.36
N MET A 91 5.14 8.75 -9.04
CA MET A 91 6.14 9.27 -8.11
C MET A 91 7.55 8.71 -8.35
N ASN A 92 7.67 7.47 -8.83
CA ASN A 92 8.98 6.87 -9.03
C ASN A 92 9.72 7.53 -10.20
N GLU A 93 9.04 7.71 -11.33
CA GLU A 93 9.62 8.43 -12.48
C GLU A 93 9.97 9.86 -12.11
N LEU A 94 9.09 10.55 -11.37
CA LEU A 94 9.34 11.93 -10.92
C LEU A 94 10.59 12.03 -10.03
N LEU A 95 10.74 11.13 -9.04
CA LEU A 95 11.89 11.14 -8.14
C LEU A 95 13.20 10.85 -8.87
N GLU A 96 13.18 9.90 -9.81
CA GLU A 96 14.36 9.60 -10.65
C GLU A 96 14.73 10.80 -11.53
N ALA A 97 13.76 11.44 -12.17
CA ALA A 97 13.97 12.64 -13.00
C ALA A 97 14.55 13.80 -12.17
N ILE A 98 14.04 14.03 -10.95
CA ILE A 98 14.56 15.05 -10.02
C ILE A 98 16.00 14.74 -9.62
N VAL A 99 16.27 13.52 -9.15
CA VAL A 99 17.61 13.13 -8.71
C VAL A 99 18.64 13.28 -9.84
N SER A 100 18.27 12.86 -11.05
CA SER A 100 19.11 13.01 -12.23
C SER A 100 19.32 14.47 -12.62
N THR A 101 18.27 15.30 -12.59
CA THR A 101 18.33 16.70 -13.05
C THR A 101 19.14 17.58 -12.12
N PHE A 102 18.94 17.43 -10.80
CA PHE A 102 19.57 18.27 -9.79
C PHE A 102 20.88 17.69 -9.26
N GLY A 103 21.36 16.57 -9.83
CA GLY A 103 22.62 15.93 -9.41
C GLY A 103 22.62 15.52 -7.94
N ILE A 104 21.46 15.15 -7.40
CA ILE A 104 21.34 14.71 -6.01
C ILE A 104 22.05 13.35 -5.90
N PHE A 105 22.92 13.21 -4.89
CA PHE A 105 23.62 11.94 -4.67
C PHE A 105 22.60 10.85 -4.30
N ARG A 106 22.41 9.86 -5.17
CA ARG A 106 21.34 8.87 -5.05
C ARG A 106 21.34 8.21 -3.68
N GLU A 107 22.50 7.77 -3.21
CA GLU A 107 22.66 7.03 -1.96
C GLU A 107 22.27 7.86 -0.73
N SER A 108 22.26 9.20 -0.81
CA SER A 108 21.80 10.05 0.30
C SER A 108 20.28 10.09 0.41
N VAL A 109 19.57 9.88 -0.70
CA VAL A 109 18.10 9.94 -0.80
C VAL A 109 17.44 8.58 -0.98
N GLU A 110 18.20 7.49 -1.04
CA GLU A 110 17.65 6.14 -1.01
C GLU A 110 16.87 5.89 0.29
N VAL A 111 15.79 5.12 0.20
CA VAL A 111 15.07 4.66 1.39
C VAL A 111 16.05 3.91 2.30
N ASP A 112 16.23 4.39 3.53
CA ASP A 112 16.99 3.66 4.54
C ASP A 112 16.25 2.36 4.82
N SER A 113 16.71 1.27 4.20
CA SER A 113 16.21 -0.07 4.44
C SER A 113 16.31 -0.50 5.92
N ASN A 114 16.96 0.29 6.76
CA ASN A 114 17.13 0.06 8.20
C ASN A 114 16.23 0.92 9.11
N ARG A 115 15.47 1.90 8.61
CA ARG A 115 14.41 2.55 9.41
C ARG A 115 13.15 1.71 9.32
N ARG A 116 13.06 0.67 10.15
CA ARG A 116 11.77 0.02 10.45
C ARG A 116 10.81 1.11 10.95
N PRO A 117 9.56 1.17 10.48
CA PRO A 117 8.54 1.98 11.15
C PRO A 117 8.59 1.64 12.65
N SER A 118 8.59 2.64 13.54
CA SER A 118 8.56 2.39 14.98
C SER A 118 7.17 1.86 15.36
N ILE A 119 6.94 0.58 15.10
CA ILE A 119 5.69 -0.09 15.45
C ILE A 119 5.74 -0.32 16.96
N HIS A 120 4.87 0.37 17.69
CA HIS A 120 4.73 0.10 19.10
C HIS A 120 3.77 -1.07 19.30
N LYS A 121 4.12 -1.97 20.22
CA LYS A 121 3.32 -3.15 20.56
C LYS A 121 1.89 -2.81 21.02
N LYS A 122 1.65 -1.58 21.49
CA LYS A 122 0.33 -1.04 21.88
C LYS A 122 -0.55 -0.70 20.68
N ASP A 123 0.03 -0.45 19.52
CA ASP A 123 -0.69 -0.07 18.29
C ASP A 123 -1.08 -1.31 17.46
N LEU A 124 -0.60 -2.50 17.87
CA LEU A 124 -0.93 -3.80 17.30
C LEU A 124 -2.13 -4.42 18.00
N LEU A 125 -2.96 -5.17 17.26
CA LEU A 125 -4.05 -5.99 17.81
C LEU A 125 -3.60 -6.88 18.96
N SER A 126 -4.41 -7.01 20.00
CA SER A 126 -4.17 -7.91 21.13
C SER A 126 -4.12 -9.38 20.70
N ALA A 127 -3.67 -10.27 21.60
CA ALA A 127 -3.65 -11.70 21.35
C ALA A 127 -5.08 -12.22 21.05
N GLU A 128 -6.05 -11.77 21.84
CA GLU A 128 -7.46 -12.11 21.73
C GLU A 128 -8.06 -11.60 20.40
N GLU A 129 -7.71 -10.38 19.99
CA GLU A 129 -8.12 -9.83 18.70
C GLU A 129 -7.55 -10.63 17.53
N TYR A 130 -6.28 -11.07 17.60
CA TYR A 130 -5.70 -11.98 16.61
C TYR A 130 -6.38 -13.36 16.61
N GLN A 131 -6.70 -13.92 17.78
CA GLN A 131 -7.44 -15.18 17.87
C GLN A 131 -8.80 -15.05 17.19
N LEU A 132 -9.54 -13.97 17.45
CA LEU A 132 -10.82 -13.71 16.82
C LEU A 132 -10.69 -13.57 15.29
N LEU A 133 -9.64 -12.87 14.82
CA LEU A 133 -9.32 -12.72 13.41
C LEU A 133 -8.84 -14.02 12.74
N ASN A 134 -8.25 -14.95 13.47
CA ASN A 134 -7.65 -16.16 12.91
C ASN A 134 -8.12 -17.44 13.62
N ALA A 135 -9.44 -17.63 13.67
CA ALA A 135 -10.10 -18.87 14.09
C ALA A 135 -9.59 -19.47 15.41
N GLY A 136 -9.36 -18.63 16.42
CA GLY A 136 -8.89 -19.00 17.75
C GLY A 136 -7.37 -19.08 17.90
N LYS A 137 -6.58 -18.80 16.85
CA LYS A 137 -5.11 -18.85 16.89
C LYS A 137 -4.48 -17.46 16.74
N GLU A 138 -3.60 -17.09 17.66
CA GLU A 138 -2.77 -15.87 17.56
C GLU A 138 -1.47 -16.08 16.74
N TYR A 139 -1.36 -17.22 16.07
CA TYR A 139 -0.20 -17.64 15.29
C TYR A 139 -0.64 -18.42 14.05
N PHE A 140 0.28 -18.58 13.11
CA PHE A 140 0.19 -19.57 12.05
C PHE A 140 1.33 -20.59 12.19
N GLU A 141 1.19 -21.72 11.50
CA GLU A 141 2.10 -22.85 11.59
C GLU A 141 2.80 -23.04 10.24
N ILE A 142 4.13 -23.12 10.26
CA ILE A 142 4.94 -23.42 9.08
C ILE A 142 5.59 -24.79 9.30
N PRO A 143 5.53 -25.71 8.34
CA PRO A 143 6.25 -26.98 8.43
C PRO A 143 7.77 -26.74 8.40
N VAL A 144 8.49 -27.40 9.30
CA VAL A 144 9.95 -27.27 9.44
C VAL A 144 10.70 -28.59 9.30
N GLU A 145 9.98 -29.71 9.36
CA GLU A 145 10.54 -31.05 9.09
C GLU A 145 9.52 -31.84 8.29
N PHE A 146 10.04 -32.63 7.35
CA PHE A 146 9.27 -33.46 6.44
C PHE A 146 9.83 -34.88 6.45
N ASP A 147 8.92 -35.85 6.50
CA ASP A 147 9.25 -37.24 6.18
C ASP A 147 9.01 -37.49 4.69
N THR A 148 9.74 -38.45 4.15
CA THR A 148 9.63 -38.90 2.76
C THR A 148 9.03 -40.30 2.71
N PHE A 149 8.00 -40.47 1.90
CA PHE A 149 7.42 -41.78 1.62
C PHE A 149 7.60 -42.08 0.12
N GLU A 150 8.26 -43.20 -0.17
CA GLU A 150 8.37 -43.73 -1.53
C GLU A 150 7.19 -44.66 -1.80
N PHE A 151 6.45 -44.39 -2.87
CA PHE A 151 5.37 -45.24 -3.37
C PHE A 151 5.86 -46.11 -4.53
N GLU A 152 5.05 -47.09 -4.92
CA GLU A 152 5.23 -47.77 -6.21
C GLU A 152 5.14 -46.72 -7.35
N ASP A 153 5.99 -46.86 -8.37
CA ASP A 153 6.21 -45.91 -9.49
C ASP A 153 7.16 -44.71 -9.23
N ASP A 154 8.20 -44.85 -8.38
CA ASP A 154 9.24 -43.83 -8.13
C ASP A 154 8.69 -42.46 -7.67
N CYS A 155 7.48 -42.44 -7.12
CA CYS A 155 6.86 -41.24 -6.57
C CYS A 155 7.31 -41.02 -5.12
N ILE A 156 7.95 -39.88 -4.83
CA ILE A 156 8.32 -39.45 -3.48
C ILE A 156 7.30 -38.41 -3.00
N GLU A 157 6.61 -38.68 -1.90
CA GLU A 157 5.74 -37.71 -1.24
C GLU A 157 6.40 -37.18 0.04
N TYR A 158 6.31 -35.86 0.23
CA TYR A 158 6.85 -35.16 1.39
C TYR A 158 5.73 -34.82 2.36
N TRP A 159 5.76 -35.40 3.56
CA TRP A 159 4.75 -35.18 4.59
C TRP A 159 5.32 -34.33 5.72
N PRO A 160 4.72 -33.17 6.04
CA PRO A 160 5.18 -32.34 7.15
C PRO A 160 4.91 -33.03 8.50
N VAL A 161 5.96 -33.30 9.26
CA VAL A 161 5.89 -33.99 10.56
C VAL A 161 6.12 -33.09 11.75
N ARG A 162 6.73 -31.91 11.54
CA ARG A 162 6.89 -30.91 12.59
C ARG A 162 6.58 -29.51 12.07
N TYR A 163 5.90 -28.74 12.91
CA TYR A 163 5.52 -27.36 12.63
C TYR A 163 6.15 -26.40 13.64
N GLN A 164 6.51 -25.22 13.15
CA GLN A 164 6.89 -24.08 13.96
C GLN A 164 5.76 -23.07 13.99
N LYS A 165 5.45 -22.57 15.19
CA LYS A 165 4.47 -21.51 15.39
C LYS A 165 5.11 -20.14 15.19
N ILE A 166 4.49 -19.31 14.36
CA ILE A 166 4.87 -17.92 14.12
C ILE A 166 3.73 -17.02 14.59
N TYR A 167 3.97 -16.27 15.65
CA TYR A 167 2.99 -15.39 16.27
C TYR A 167 2.86 -14.06 15.53
N PHE A 168 1.63 -13.63 15.21
CA PHE A 168 1.41 -12.42 14.39
C PHE A 168 1.99 -11.16 15.03
N ARG A 169 1.76 -10.93 16.33
CA ARG A 169 2.32 -9.77 17.05
C ARG A 169 3.85 -9.71 16.96
N ASN A 170 4.52 -10.86 17.00
CA ASN A 170 5.97 -10.92 16.89
C ASN A 170 6.43 -10.72 15.44
N LEU A 171 5.70 -11.27 14.47
CA LEU A 171 5.97 -11.08 13.06
C LEU A 171 5.80 -9.61 12.65
N ALA A 172 4.71 -8.95 13.07
CA ALA A 172 4.44 -7.53 12.83
C ALA A 172 5.60 -6.62 13.28
N LEU A 173 6.29 -6.95 14.38
CA LEU A 173 7.44 -6.19 14.88
C LEU A 173 8.75 -6.51 14.14
N LYS A 174 8.92 -7.75 13.67
CA LYS A 174 10.15 -8.23 13.04
C LYS A 174 10.18 -7.93 11.54
N ASP A 175 9.07 -8.23 10.88
CA ASP A 175 8.85 -8.11 9.45
C ASP A 175 7.39 -7.69 9.19
N PRO A 176 7.12 -6.37 9.19
CA PRO A 176 5.78 -5.81 8.97
C PRO A 176 5.18 -6.19 7.61
N GLN A 177 6.03 -6.32 6.59
CA GLN A 177 5.58 -6.62 5.23
C GLN A 177 5.13 -8.07 5.13
N GLU A 178 5.94 -8.99 5.66
CA GLU A 178 5.57 -10.41 5.73
C GLU A 178 4.33 -10.61 6.60
N HIS A 179 4.24 -9.91 7.73
CA HIS A 179 3.05 -9.93 8.58
C HIS A 179 1.77 -9.59 7.81
N ASP A 180 1.78 -8.46 7.10
CA ASP A 180 0.61 -7.99 6.34
C ASP A 180 0.22 -8.97 5.23
N TRP A 181 1.22 -9.54 4.55
CA TRP A 181 0.98 -10.55 3.52
C TRP A 181 0.35 -11.82 4.10
N VAL A 182 0.92 -12.36 5.18
CA VAL A 182 0.44 -13.59 5.83
C VAL A 182 -0.97 -13.42 6.37
N ILE A 183 -1.25 -12.34 7.13
CA ILE A 183 -2.57 -12.15 7.75
C ILE A 183 -3.66 -11.99 6.69
N CYS A 184 -3.35 -11.33 5.57
CA CYS A 184 -4.23 -11.27 4.41
C CYS A 184 -4.43 -12.66 3.77
N ALA A 185 -3.38 -13.45 3.59
CA ALA A 185 -3.49 -14.76 2.96
C ALA A 185 -4.33 -15.74 3.79
N ILE A 186 -4.03 -15.90 5.08
CA ILE A 186 -4.68 -16.91 5.93
C ILE A 186 -6.15 -16.61 6.22
N THR A 187 -6.54 -15.33 6.21
CA THR A 187 -7.94 -14.92 6.48
C THR A 187 -8.82 -14.99 5.23
N ARG A 188 -8.23 -15.20 4.05
CA ARG A 188 -8.90 -15.12 2.75
C ARG A 188 -9.96 -16.21 2.57
N THR A 189 -9.61 -17.48 2.79
CA THR A 189 -10.51 -18.61 2.58
C THR A 189 -11.79 -18.48 3.40
N ARG A 190 -11.66 -18.24 4.71
CA ARG A 190 -12.81 -18.10 5.62
C ARG A 190 -13.69 -16.90 5.24
N TRP A 191 -13.09 -15.82 4.76
CA TRP A 191 -13.83 -14.66 4.26
C TRP A 191 -14.68 -15.03 3.05
N PHE A 192 -14.11 -15.75 2.07
CA PHE A 192 -14.85 -16.21 0.89
C PHE A 192 -15.98 -17.17 1.26
N GLU A 193 -15.71 -18.17 2.09
CA GLU A 193 -16.72 -19.13 2.55
C GLU A 193 -17.91 -18.42 3.20
N SER A 194 -17.63 -17.43 4.05
CA SER A 194 -18.67 -16.68 4.76
C SER A 194 -19.46 -15.76 3.82
N LYS A 195 -18.80 -15.08 2.88
CA LYS A 195 -19.47 -14.24 1.87
C LYS A 195 -20.31 -15.06 0.91
N LYS A 196 -19.84 -16.24 0.51
CA LYS A 196 -20.59 -17.20 -0.30
C LYS A 196 -21.84 -17.68 0.43
N TYR A 197 -21.72 -18.09 1.70
CA TYR A 197 -22.88 -18.47 2.51
C TYR A 197 -23.91 -17.33 2.62
N ILE A 198 -23.46 -16.08 2.83
CA ILE A 198 -24.35 -14.92 2.84
C ILE A 198 -25.06 -14.74 1.49
N ALA A 199 -24.37 -14.94 0.37
CA ALA A 199 -24.96 -14.85 -0.96
C ALA A 199 -26.02 -15.93 -1.21
N GLU A 200 -25.78 -17.17 -0.76
CA GLU A 200 -26.76 -18.26 -0.81
C GLU A 200 -28.00 -17.94 0.04
N CYS A 201 -27.82 -17.42 1.25
CA CYS A 201 -28.94 -16.98 2.10
C CYS A 201 -29.77 -15.88 1.46
N TYR A 202 -29.14 -14.95 0.74
CA TYR A 202 -29.86 -13.94 -0.02
C TYR A 202 -30.67 -14.59 -1.16
N ARG A 203 -30.04 -15.44 -1.98
CA ARG A 203 -30.70 -16.15 -3.10
C ARG A 203 -31.93 -16.94 -2.63
N ASP A 204 -31.81 -17.60 -1.49
CA ASP A 204 -32.85 -18.48 -0.95
C ASP A 204 -33.88 -17.71 -0.08
N ASN A 205 -33.74 -16.39 0.07
CA ASN A 205 -34.57 -15.54 0.94
C ASN A 205 -34.60 -16.00 2.41
N ARG A 206 -33.44 -16.40 2.95
CA ARG A 206 -33.21 -16.87 4.34
C ARG A 206 -32.25 -15.97 5.13
N MET A 207 -32.38 -14.65 4.95
CA MET A 207 -31.46 -13.67 5.52
C MET A 207 -31.43 -13.68 7.06
N ASP A 208 -32.55 -14.02 7.68
CA ASP A 208 -32.68 -14.24 9.13
C ASP A 208 -31.66 -15.27 9.66
N GLN A 209 -31.38 -16.32 8.87
CA GLN A 209 -30.46 -17.41 9.22
C GLN A 209 -28.97 -17.06 9.09
N CYS A 210 -28.62 -15.92 8.50
CA CYS A 210 -27.22 -15.49 8.30
C CYS A 210 -26.85 -14.17 9.00
N SER A 211 -27.77 -13.60 9.78
CA SER A 211 -27.56 -12.37 10.55
C SER A 211 -26.25 -12.38 11.37
N PHE A 212 -26.01 -13.45 12.12
CA PHE A 212 -24.77 -13.63 12.89
C PHE A 212 -23.53 -13.66 11.99
N THR A 213 -23.57 -14.37 10.86
CA THR A 213 -22.44 -14.44 9.93
C THR A 213 -22.11 -13.07 9.31
N ILE A 214 -23.13 -12.25 9.02
CA ILE A 214 -22.95 -10.89 8.52
C ILE A 214 -22.21 -10.03 9.55
N GLU A 215 -22.61 -10.09 10.82
CA GLU A 215 -21.93 -9.35 11.91
C GLU A 215 -20.49 -9.85 12.11
N LEU A 216 -20.29 -11.16 12.05
CA LEU A 216 -18.98 -11.78 12.21
C LEU A 216 -18.00 -11.37 11.09
N VAL A 217 -18.49 -11.33 9.84
CA VAL A 217 -17.69 -10.86 8.70
C VAL A 217 -17.29 -9.40 8.85
N LYS A 218 -18.20 -8.51 9.29
CA LYS A 218 -17.88 -7.10 9.55
C LYS A 218 -16.80 -6.96 10.62
N LEU A 219 -16.93 -7.71 11.72
CA LEU A 219 -15.95 -7.74 12.78
C LEU A 219 -14.57 -8.20 12.28
N TRP A 220 -14.52 -9.22 11.42
CA TRP A 220 -13.27 -9.67 10.82
C TRP A 220 -12.67 -8.68 9.82
N GLU A 221 -13.49 -7.99 9.02
CA GLU A 221 -13.03 -6.92 8.12
C GLU A 221 -12.41 -5.77 8.93
N ASP A 222 -13.06 -5.33 10.01
CA ASP A 222 -12.55 -4.31 10.93
C ASP A 222 -11.24 -4.74 11.61
N LEU A 223 -11.17 -5.98 12.08
CA LEU A 223 -9.95 -6.53 12.69
C LEU A 223 -8.83 -6.65 11.65
N LEU A 224 -9.11 -7.11 10.44
CA LEU A 224 -8.13 -7.19 9.37
C LEU A 224 -7.61 -5.79 9.01
N TYR A 225 -8.50 -4.81 8.89
CA TYR A 225 -8.12 -3.42 8.67
C TYR A 225 -7.18 -2.91 9.76
N LYS A 226 -7.46 -3.20 11.04
CA LYS A 226 -6.59 -2.82 12.16
C LYS A 226 -5.26 -3.58 12.16
N ALA A 227 -5.27 -4.87 11.83
CA ALA A 227 -4.09 -5.75 11.83
C ALA A 227 -3.06 -5.33 10.78
N VAL A 228 -3.52 -5.04 9.56
CA VAL A 228 -2.65 -4.71 8.43
C VAL A 228 -2.02 -3.34 8.65
N LEU A 229 -0.70 -3.29 8.70
CA LEU A 229 0.06 -2.10 9.03
C LEU A 229 0.10 -1.12 7.85
N ASN A 230 0.28 -1.62 6.64
CA ASN A 230 0.20 -0.85 5.41
C ASN A 230 -1.23 -0.85 4.84
N LYS A 231 -1.95 0.26 5.01
CA LYS A 231 -3.35 0.36 4.55
C LYS A 231 -3.50 0.24 3.03
N ARG A 232 -2.46 0.52 2.25
CA ARG A 232 -2.46 0.26 0.81
C ARG A 232 -2.60 -1.24 0.53
N THR A 233 -1.85 -2.08 1.24
CA THR A 233 -1.93 -3.54 1.14
C THR A 233 -3.34 -4.04 1.47
N TYR A 234 -3.97 -3.50 2.51
CA TYR A 234 -5.36 -3.84 2.85
C TYR A 234 -6.33 -3.52 1.71
N HIS A 235 -6.27 -2.30 1.16
CA HIS A 235 -7.18 -1.90 0.09
C HIS A 235 -6.96 -2.70 -1.20
N GLU A 236 -5.72 -2.99 -1.56
CA GLU A 236 -5.37 -3.81 -2.71
C GLU A 236 -5.88 -5.25 -2.54
N GLU A 237 -5.68 -5.86 -1.36
CA GLU A 237 -6.20 -7.20 -1.05
C GLU A 237 -7.72 -7.23 -1.07
N MET A 238 -8.41 -6.26 -0.46
CA MET A 238 -9.86 -6.22 -0.45
C MET A 238 -10.44 -6.02 -1.86
N ALA A 239 -9.77 -5.24 -2.72
CA ALA A 239 -10.16 -5.11 -4.11
C ALA A 239 -9.98 -6.43 -4.88
N ALA A 240 -8.89 -7.16 -4.62
CA ALA A 240 -8.68 -8.49 -5.18
C ALA A 240 -9.77 -9.48 -4.72
N ARG A 241 -10.02 -9.58 -3.41
CA ARG A 241 -11.07 -10.44 -2.85
C ARG A 241 -12.45 -10.16 -3.45
N LYS A 242 -12.81 -8.90 -3.64
CA LYS A 242 -14.10 -8.52 -4.26
C LYS A 242 -14.20 -8.97 -5.72
N ARG A 243 -13.10 -8.86 -6.46
CA ARG A 243 -13.02 -9.32 -7.86
C ARG A 243 -13.20 -10.83 -7.94
N ASP A 244 -12.42 -11.57 -7.16
CA ASP A 244 -12.45 -13.03 -7.14
C ASP A 244 -13.81 -13.55 -6.65
N LEU A 245 -14.38 -12.96 -5.59
CA LEU A 245 -15.71 -13.34 -5.11
C LEU A 245 -16.76 -13.16 -6.20
N LYS A 246 -16.69 -12.08 -6.98
CA LYS A 246 -17.62 -11.86 -8.09
C LYS A 246 -17.49 -12.95 -9.15
N GLU A 247 -16.27 -13.37 -9.49
CA GLU A 247 -16.02 -14.46 -10.43
C GLU A 247 -16.57 -15.78 -9.89
N MET A 248 -16.27 -16.13 -8.63
CA MET A 248 -16.80 -17.33 -7.96
C MET A 248 -18.33 -17.37 -7.94
N LEU A 249 -18.99 -16.27 -7.59
CA LEU A 249 -20.45 -16.20 -7.57
C LEU A 249 -21.08 -16.27 -8.96
N ALA A 250 -20.37 -15.83 -10.01
CA ALA A 250 -20.83 -15.93 -11.38
C ALA A 250 -20.76 -17.37 -11.89
N GLU A 251 -19.68 -18.11 -11.58
CA GLU A 251 -19.53 -19.53 -11.92
C GLU A 251 -20.64 -20.40 -11.32
N GLU A 252 -21.09 -20.06 -10.10
CA GLU A 252 -22.13 -20.79 -9.39
C GLU A 252 -23.56 -20.36 -9.76
N GLY A 253 -23.73 -19.43 -10.72
CA GLY A 253 -25.03 -18.92 -11.13
C GLY A 253 -25.77 -18.12 -10.05
N ILE A 254 -25.04 -17.66 -9.02
CA ILE A 254 -25.58 -16.83 -7.93
C ILE A 254 -25.56 -15.35 -8.34
N TRP A 255 -24.67 -14.93 -9.25
CA TRP A 255 -24.65 -13.57 -9.79
C TRP A 255 -25.72 -13.37 -10.89
N PRO A 256 -26.44 -12.21 -11.00
CA PRO A 256 -26.24 -10.93 -10.30
C PRO A 256 -27.27 -10.71 -9.18
N ILE A 257 -26.99 -11.20 -7.97
CA ILE A 257 -27.97 -11.14 -6.87
C ILE A 257 -27.75 -9.98 -5.87
N GLU A 258 -26.65 -9.20 -5.89
CA GLU A 258 -26.64 -7.77 -5.51
C GLU A 258 -25.21 -7.18 -5.33
N GLU A 259 -25.05 -5.91 -5.74
CA GLU A 259 -23.92 -5.04 -5.38
C GLU A 259 -23.80 -4.83 -3.85
N LYS A 260 -24.89 -5.03 -3.11
CA LYS A 260 -24.96 -4.85 -1.65
C LYS A 260 -24.10 -5.85 -0.87
N ILE A 261 -23.91 -7.08 -1.37
CA ILE A 261 -23.03 -8.09 -0.75
C ILE A 261 -21.55 -7.65 -0.83
N LEU A 262 -21.21 -6.89 -1.89
CA LEU A 262 -19.89 -6.28 -2.10
C LEU A 262 -19.75 -4.92 -1.38
N LYS A 263 -20.87 -4.31 -0.97
CA LYS A 263 -20.91 -3.07 -0.17
C LYS A 263 -20.84 -3.39 1.33
N GLY A 264 -19.60 -3.62 1.73
CA GLY A 264 -19.06 -3.52 3.08
C GLY A 264 -17.56 -3.31 2.87
N ALA A 265 -17.08 -2.13 3.23
CA ALA A 265 -15.70 -1.68 3.09
C ALA A 265 -15.39 -0.75 4.26
#